data_AF-A0A2D6X0X8-F1
#
_entry.id   AF-A0A2D6X0X8-F1
#
_cell.length_a   1.000
_cell.length_b   1.000
_cell.length_c   1.000
_cell.angle_alpha   90.00
_cell.angle_beta   90.00
_cell.angle_gamma   90.00
#
_symmetry.space_group_name_H-M   'P 1'
#
loop_
_entity.id
_entity.type
_entity.pdbx_description
1 polymer ?
#
loop_
_entity_poly.entity_id
_entity_poly.type
_entity_poly.pdbx_seq_one_letter_code
_entity_poly.pdbx_strand_id
1 'polypeptide(L)'
;MHYFIYATQDAWISSGSSHVDGTSFTDQNVGQDEILELKKTFWNKAFDYQTRVLVSFAGSEFTEVSQSIHNGHIVNPKFNLRLYEAEGTQDLTTEYKLAAFPVSESWEEGVGKFGDDPKVTNGVSWDNINYYPGNSAITWSQAGGGVRQNEKGGTVITGSGNEVSQSFSYESPDINMDVTDIVNNWLGGTNKNYGFLLRFSGSQETDNTTFGQLKFFSKQTNTIYSPKLEVKWDDHKPCTGSNTGSLLQMTSSGEVDYTLYMKGLKESYKENDKIKFRVMPRKRYIQKTFSTSAQTVTGSYIPEGSGSYSIVDLATGETTVPFSPYTSMSCDSTSNYFIQWMNTFQPNRAYKIVYRIKYRDGQEILYDDGFEFNVRS
;
A
#
# COMPACT_ATOMS: atom_id res chain seq x y z
N MET A 1 -0.97 -10.03 -8.47
CA MET A 1 -1.24 -9.90 -7.04
C MET A 1 -1.16 -8.46 -6.55
N HIS A 2 -2.03 -8.08 -5.60
CA HIS A 2 -1.82 -6.95 -4.67
C HIS A 2 -1.70 -7.51 -3.24
N TYR A 3 -0.67 -7.06 -2.51
CA TYR A 3 -0.40 -7.42 -1.12
C TYR A 3 -0.05 -6.16 -0.32
N PHE A 4 -0.46 -6.09 0.94
CA PHE A 4 -0.25 -4.91 1.79
C PHE A 4 0.58 -5.30 3.02
N ILE A 5 1.59 -4.50 3.31
CA ILE A 5 2.37 -4.56 4.56
C ILE A 5 2.00 -3.30 5.35
N TYR A 6 1.52 -3.47 6.58
CA TYR A 6 1.12 -2.34 7.43
C TYR A 6 2.32 -1.75 8.18
N ALA A 7 2.24 -0.46 8.53
CA ALA A 7 3.31 0.21 9.26
C ALA A 7 3.56 -0.46 10.61
N THR A 8 4.83 -0.71 10.93
CA THR A 8 5.26 -1.22 12.24
C THR A 8 5.53 -0.11 13.23
N GLN A 9 5.92 1.06 12.75
CA GLN A 9 6.15 2.27 13.55
C GLN A 9 5.80 3.49 12.70
N ASP A 10 5.21 4.53 13.30
CA ASP A 10 5.11 5.86 12.70
C ASP A 10 5.14 6.98 13.75
N ALA A 11 5.59 8.15 13.32
CA ALA A 11 5.58 9.36 14.12
C ALA A 11 5.69 10.57 13.18
N TRP A 12 5.24 11.73 13.62
CA TRP A 12 5.62 12.99 13.00
C TRP A 12 6.51 13.78 13.95
N ILE A 13 7.34 14.67 13.41
CA ILE A 13 8.31 15.44 14.19
C ILE A 13 8.25 16.91 13.78
N SER A 14 8.43 17.82 14.75
CA SER A 14 8.24 19.26 14.56
C SER A 14 9.53 20.03 14.81
N SER A 15 9.92 20.94 13.92
CA SER A 15 11.01 21.88 14.20
C SER A 15 10.57 23.10 15.01
N GLY A 16 9.29 23.17 15.38
CA GLY A 16 8.65 24.36 15.89
C GLY A 16 8.64 24.54 17.40
N SER A 17 8.20 25.73 17.80
CA SER A 17 7.89 26.09 19.18
C SER A 17 6.70 27.06 19.19
N SER A 18 5.96 27.12 20.29
CA SER A 18 4.85 28.05 20.47
C SER A 18 5.37 29.47 20.72
N HIS A 19 4.95 30.43 19.88
CA HIS A 19 5.23 31.86 20.07
C HIS A 19 4.41 32.50 21.21
N VAL A 20 3.41 31.78 21.75
CA VAL A 20 2.50 32.31 22.78
C VAL A 20 3.04 32.04 24.19
N ASP A 21 3.48 30.80 24.45
CA ASP A 21 3.92 30.36 25.78
C ASP A 21 5.39 29.91 25.82
N GLY A 22 6.08 29.89 24.68
CA GLY A 22 7.49 29.50 24.58
C GLY A 22 7.74 27.99 24.64
N THR A 23 6.70 27.16 24.64
CA THR A 23 6.82 25.70 24.67
C THR A 23 7.51 25.21 23.40
N SER A 24 8.63 24.50 23.54
CA SER A 24 9.28 23.82 22.40
C SER A 24 8.58 22.52 22.05
N PHE A 25 8.39 22.27 20.76
CA PHE A 25 7.90 21.01 20.22
C PHE A 25 9.02 20.19 19.55
N THR A 26 10.28 20.66 19.61
CA THR A 26 11.42 20.00 18.94
C THR A 26 11.83 18.67 19.57
N ASP A 27 11.54 18.50 20.85
CA ASP A 27 11.81 17.32 21.67
C ASP A 27 10.52 16.56 22.05
N GLN A 28 9.35 17.03 21.60
CA GLN A 28 8.08 16.34 21.85
C GLN A 28 8.01 15.06 20.99
N ASN A 29 7.60 13.97 21.63
CA ASN A 29 7.27 12.73 20.97
C ASN A 29 5.75 12.63 20.74
N VAL A 30 5.37 12.13 19.58
CA VAL A 30 3.96 11.98 19.15
C VAL A 30 3.72 10.62 18.46
N GLY A 31 4.54 9.61 18.77
CA GLY A 31 4.46 8.29 18.11
C GLY A 31 3.20 7.47 18.45
N GLN A 32 2.39 7.92 19.41
CA GLN A 32 1.10 7.29 19.75
C GLN A 32 -0.10 8.12 19.30
N ASP A 33 0.14 9.16 18.50
CA ASP A 33 -0.92 9.99 17.96
C ASP A 33 -1.66 9.27 16.84
N GLU A 34 -2.96 9.50 16.70
CA GLU A 34 -3.79 8.81 15.70
C GLU A 34 -3.65 9.44 14.30
N ILE A 35 -3.04 10.62 14.24
CA ILE A 35 -2.85 11.44 13.05
C ILE A 35 -1.37 11.79 12.88
N LEU A 36 -0.87 11.62 11.66
CA LEU A 36 0.43 12.08 11.19
C LEU A 36 0.27 13.46 10.54
N GLU A 37 0.96 14.47 11.05
CA GLU A 37 0.90 15.83 10.50
C GLU A 37 2.13 16.15 9.64
N LEU A 38 1.90 16.49 8.37
CA LEU A 38 2.91 17.07 7.47
C LEU A 38 2.49 18.50 7.11
N LYS A 39 3.10 19.48 7.78
CA LYS A 39 2.69 20.88 7.67
C LYS A 39 3.85 21.85 7.60
N LYS A 40 3.52 23.03 7.08
CA LYS A 40 4.33 24.25 7.22
C LYS A 40 3.55 25.27 8.04
N THR A 41 4.22 25.83 9.03
CA THR A 41 3.67 26.86 9.89
C THR A 41 4.30 28.20 9.56
N PHE A 42 3.48 29.26 9.63
CA PHE A 42 3.87 30.62 9.32
C PHE A 42 3.52 31.53 10.48
N TRP A 43 4.43 32.44 10.81
CA TRP A 43 4.23 33.46 11.83
C TRP A 43 4.52 34.83 11.21
N ASN A 44 3.61 35.80 11.39
CA ASN A 44 3.73 37.14 10.80
C ASN A 44 4.03 37.14 9.29
N LYS A 45 3.40 36.22 8.53
CA LYS A 45 3.58 36.02 7.07
C LYS A 45 4.98 35.57 6.63
N ALA A 46 5.82 35.13 7.56
CA ALA A 46 7.08 34.46 7.27
C ALA A 46 6.99 32.98 7.63
N PHE A 47 7.70 32.13 6.89
CA PHE A 47 7.92 30.75 7.29
C PHE A 47 8.51 30.71 8.71
N ASP A 48 7.94 29.84 9.54
CA ASP A 48 8.34 29.67 10.93
C ASP A 48 9.01 28.31 11.13
N TYR A 49 8.25 27.23 10.92
CA TYR A 49 8.74 25.87 11.08
C TYR A 49 7.96 24.87 10.22
N GLN A 50 8.49 23.66 10.12
CA GLN A 50 7.92 22.55 9.37
C GLN A 50 7.79 21.30 10.24
N THR A 51 6.95 20.38 9.80
CA THR A 51 6.95 19.01 10.30
C THR A 51 7.40 18.03 9.23
N ARG A 52 7.78 16.82 9.67
CA ARG A 52 8.13 15.69 8.81
C ARG A 52 7.43 14.44 9.35
N VAL A 53 7.15 13.48 8.48
CA VAL A 53 6.52 12.21 8.86
C VAL A 53 7.53 11.08 8.72
N LEU A 54 7.60 10.21 9.71
CA LEU A 54 8.39 8.99 9.74
C LEU A 54 7.44 7.80 9.70
N VAL A 55 7.70 6.82 8.84
CA VAL A 55 6.90 5.59 8.74
C VAL A 55 7.79 4.41 8.41
N SER A 56 7.70 3.33 9.18
CA SER A 56 8.53 2.13 9.02
C SER A 56 7.69 0.91 8.67
N PHE A 57 8.18 0.10 7.75
CA PHE A 57 7.60 -1.18 7.33
C PHE A 57 8.64 -2.27 7.56
N ALA A 58 8.74 -2.75 8.80
CA ALA A 58 9.65 -3.81 9.19
C ALA A 58 8.87 -5.07 9.61
N GLY A 59 9.55 -6.04 10.21
CA GLY A 59 8.91 -7.21 10.81
C GLY A 59 8.70 -8.39 9.88
N SER A 60 7.83 -9.31 10.29
CA SER A 60 7.65 -10.63 9.67
C SER A 60 7.10 -10.55 8.25
N GLU A 61 6.14 -9.66 7.99
CA GLU A 61 5.52 -9.53 6.66
C GLU A 61 6.52 -9.04 5.61
N PHE A 62 7.30 -7.99 5.93
CA PHE A 62 8.36 -7.52 5.05
C PHE A 62 9.42 -8.60 4.82
N THR A 63 9.76 -9.36 5.87
CA THR A 63 10.69 -10.50 5.78
C THR A 63 10.15 -11.63 4.90
N GLU A 64 8.86 -11.97 4.99
CA GLU A 64 8.23 -13.00 4.15
C GLU A 64 8.23 -12.58 2.67
N VAL A 65 7.93 -11.32 2.38
CA VAL A 65 8.01 -10.78 1.00
C VAL A 65 9.45 -10.84 0.49
N SER A 66 10.43 -10.40 1.29
CA SER A 66 11.85 -10.48 0.95
C SER A 66 12.28 -11.92 0.63
N GLN A 67 11.91 -12.89 1.47
CA GLN A 67 12.18 -14.31 1.24
C GLN A 67 11.46 -14.85 0.00
N SER A 68 10.22 -14.43 -0.23
CA SER A 68 9.45 -14.85 -1.41
C SER A 68 10.05 -14.31 -2.72
N ILE A 69 10.63 -13.11 -2.69
CA ILE A 69 11.40 -12.54 -3.81
C ILE A 69 12.69 -13.34 -4.01
N HIS A 70 13.45 -13.59 -2.94
CA HIS A 70 14.70 -14.35 -3.01
C HIS A 70 14.48 -15.77 -3.56
N ASN A 71 13.40 -16.44 -3.15
CA ASN A 71 13.03 -17.78 -3.61
C ASN A 71 12.44 -17.80 -5.03
N GLY A 72 12.25 -16.64 -5.68
CA GLY A 72 11.69 -16.54 -7.03
C GLY A 72 10.17 -16.78 -7.11
N HIS A 73 9.46 -16.79 -5.97
CA HIS A 73 8.00 -16.87 -5.94
C HIS A 73 7.35 -15.53 -6.31
N ILE A 74 8.00 -14.42 -5.96
CA ILE A 74 7.65 -13.07 -6.39
C ILE A 74 8.73 -12.59 -7.36
N VAL A 75 8.32 -12.18 -8.56
CA VAL A 75 9.23 -11.75 -9.63
C VAL A 75 8.86 -10.32 -10.05
N ASN A 76 9.86 -9.45 -10.16
CA ASN A 76 9.72 -8.05 -10.56
C ASN A 76 8.62 -7.26 -9.81
N PRO A 77 8.61 -7.26 -8.46
CA PRO A 77 7.61 -6.54 -7.70
C PRO A 77 7.75 -5.01 -7.87
N LYS A 78 6.63 -4.32 -7.70
CA LYS A 78 6.52 -2.87 -7.54
C LYS A 78 6.04 -2.55 -6.13
N PHE A 79 6.59 -1.48 -5.57
CA PHE A 79 6.30 -1.04 -4.20
C PHE A 79 5.74 0.38 -4.20
N ASN A 80 4.60 0.57 -3.54
CA ASN A 80 3.97 1.87 -3.41
C ASN A 80 3.73 2.21 -1.94
N LEU A 81 4.21 3.38 -1.52
CA LEU A 81 3.89 3.95 -0.22
C LEU A 81 2.49 4.56 -0.29
N ARG A 82 1.60 4.09 0.59
CA ARG A 82 0.20 4.54 0.69
C ARG A 82 -0.04 5.19 2.04
N LEU A 83 -0.38 6.48 2.04
CA LEU A 83 -0.92 7.20 3.20
C LEU A 83 -2.26 7.80 2.78
N TYR A 84 -3.22 7.77 3.69
CA TYR A 84 -4.58 8.21 3.43
C TYR A 84 -4.86 9.48 4.20
N GLU A 85 -5.49 10.44 3.52
CA GLU A 85 -5.95 11.68 4.13
C GLU A 85 -6.84 11.39 5.34
N ALA A 86 -6.56 12.08 6.44
CA ALA A 86 -7.47 12.19 7.57
C ALA A 86 -8.18 13.54 7.55
N GLU A 87 -9.36 13.60 8.19
CA GLU A 87 -10.13 14.85 8.28
C GLU A 87 -9.28 16.00 8.87
N GLY A 88 -9.41 17.19 8.29
CA GLY A 88 -8.74 18.40 8.76
C GLY A 88 -7.52 18.84 7.95
N THR A 89 -7.32 18.30 6.75
CA THR A 89 -6.42 18.91 5.77
C THR A 89 -6.92 20.29 5.38
N GLN A 90 -6.04 21.28 5.43
CA GLN A 90 -6.38 22.66 5.14
C GLN A 90 -5.16 23.45 4.64
N ASP A 91 -5.42 24.69 4.21
CA ASP A 91 -4.40 25.63 3.73
C ASP A 91 -3.45 25.03 2.68
N LEU A 92 -3.99 24.15 1.83
CA LEU A 92 -3.23 23.54 0.75
C LEU A 92 -3.06 24.54 -0.39
N THR A 93 -1.82 24.69 -0.84
CA THR A 93 -1.55 25.29 -2.15
C THR A 93 -2.16 24.40 -3.22
N THR A 94 -2.65 25.00 -4.31
CA THR A 94 -3.24 24.28 -5.43
C THR A 94 -2.27 23.29 -6.08
N GLU A 95 -0.97 23.57 -5.99
CA GLU A 95 0.12 22.73 -6.47
C GLU A 95 1.20 22.62 -5.39
N TYR A 96 1.56 21.40 -5.05
CA TYR A 96 2.67 21.11 -4.14
C TYR A 96 3.30 19.76 -4.49
N LYS A 97 4.48 19.51 -3.96
CA LYS A 97 5.26 18.31 -4.24
C LYS A 97 5.79 17.73 -2.93
N LEU A 98 5.54 16.45 -2.72
CA LEU A 98 6.06 15.70 -1.57
C LEU A 98 7.20 14.79 -2.03
N ALA A 99 8.13 14.52 -1.13
CA ALA A 99 9.25 13.62 -1.34
C ALA A 99 9.41 12.64 -0.17
N ALA A 100 9.68 11.38 -0.50
CA ALA A 100 10.02 10.33 0.44
C ALA A 100 11.49 9.92 0.28
N PHE A 101 12.14 9.68 1.41
CA PHE A 101 13.53 9.26 1.49
C PHE A 101 13.65 8.09 2.48
N PRO A 102 14.58 7.15 2.30
CA PRO A 102 14.89 6.17 3.34
C PRO A 102 15.59 6.84 4.52
N VAL A 103 15.14 6.52 5.73
CA VAL A 103 15.78 6.95 6.97
C VAL A 103 17.14 6.26 7.09
N SER A 104 18.16 7.00 7.52
CA SER A 104 19.55 6.51 7.54
C SER A 104 19.91 5.66 8.76
N GLU A 105 19.12 5.75 9.83
CA GLU A 105 19.39 5.11 11.12
C GLU A 105 18.10 4.66 11.81
N SER A 106 18.24 3.75 12.77
CA SER A 106 17.13 3.26 13.57
C SER A 106 16.61 4.34 14.51
N TRP A 107 15.31 4.35 14.75
CA TRP A 107 14.64 5.28 15.66
C TRP A 107 13.60 4.54 16.50
N GLU A 108 13.22 5.13 17.63
CA GLU A 108 12.20 4.56 18.52
C GLU A 108 10.92 5.39 18.47
N GLU A 109 9.81 4.75 18.10
CA GLU A 109 8.49 5.40 17.94
C GLU A 109 8.09 6.27 19.14
N GLY A 110 8.34 5.78 20.35
CA GLY A 110 7.99 6.49 21.57
C GLY A 110 6.54 6.27 22.01
N VAL A 111 6.14 6.98 23.06
CA VAL A 111 4.85 6.76 23.75
C VAL A 111 3.97 8.01 23.88
N GLY A 112 4.39 9.13 23.28
CA GLY A 112 3.73 10.42 23.44
C GLY A 112 2.64 10.68 22.40
N LYS A 113 1.81 11.68 22.71
CA LYS A 113 0.79 12.28 21.82
C LYS A 113 0.97 13.79 21.77
N PHE A 114 0.45 14.42 20.73
CA PHE A 114 0.54 15.87 20.59
C PHE A 114 -0.14 16.64 21.74
N GLY A 115 -1.27 16.12 22.24
CA GLY A 115 -2.05 16.75 23.30
C GLY A 115 -1.61 16.45 24.73
N ASP A 116 -0.47 15.78 24.95
CA ASP A 116 0.00 15.45 26.30
C ASP A 116 0.47 16.69 27.08
N ASP A 117 -0.01 16.83 28.32
CA ASP A 117 0.41 17.87 29.27
C ASP A 117 0.67 17.25 30.66
N PRO A 118 1.94 17.18 31.14
CA PRO A 118 3.14 17.68 30.47
C PRO A 118 3.50 16.89 29.21
N LYS A 119 4.12 17.56 28.23
CA LYS A 119 4.55 16.91 26.97
C LYS A 119 5.43 15.68 27.25
N VAL A 120 5.22 14.64 26.47
CA VAL A 120 6.06 13.44 26.49
C VAL A 120 7.24 13.62 25.55
N THR A 121 8.43 13.24 26.00
CA THR A 121 9.69 13.33 25.22
C THR A 121 10.32 11.95 24.95
N ASN A 122 9.60 10.88 25.34
CA ASN A 122 10.03 9.50 25.22
C ASN A 122 9.99 9.04 23.76
N GLY A 123 11.15 8.83 23.13
CA GLY A 123 11.29 8.31 21.77
C GLY A 123 11.82 9.33 20.77
N VAL A 124 11.42 9.18 19.51
CA VAL A 124 11.83 10.02 18.39
C VAL A 124 11.20 11.41 18.48
N SER A 125 11.96 12.42 18.06
CA SER A 125 11.54 13.81 17.96
C SER A 125 12.36 14.50 16.87
N TRP A 126 12.15 15.80 16.67
CA TRP A 126 13.00 16.56 15.77
C TRP A 126 14.47 16.56 16.25
N ASP A 127 14.69 16.63 17.55
CA ASP A 127 16.03 16.68 18.12
C ASP A 127 16.71 15.30 18.20
N ASN A 128 15.93 14.23 18.40
CA ASN A 128 16.45 12.93 18.81
C ASN A 128 15.87 11.76 18.02
N ILE A 129 16.67 10.72 17.75
CA ILE A 129 16.17 9.42 17.29
C ILE A 129 15.55 8.62 18.43
N ASN A 130 16.02 8.89 19.65
CA ASN A 130 15.56 8.28 20.87
C ASN A 130 15.98 9.15 22.07
N TYR A 131 15.04 9.46 22.95
CA TYR A 131 15.30 10.04 24.25
C TYR A 131 14.33 9.47 25.27
N TYR A 132 14.80 9.23 26.49
CA TYR A 132 13.93 8.93 27.63
C TYR A 132 14.33 9.86 28.78
N PRO A 133 13.38 10.51 29.47
CA PRO A 133 13.66 11.36 30.62
C PRO A 133 14.56 10.64 31.65
N GLY A 134 15.68 11.27 32.00
CA GLY A 134 16.68 10.71 32.90
C GLY A 134 17.82 9.92 32.21
N ASN A 135 17.71 9.65 30.91
CA ASN A 135 18.78 9.06 30.10
C ASN A 135 19.50 10.13 29.26
N SER A 136 20.64 9.76 28.68
CA SER A 136 21.29 10.58 27.66
C SER A 136 20.47 10.56 26.36
N ALA A 137 20.17 11.73 25.81
CA ALA A 137 19.52 11.86 24.52
C ALA A 137 20.42 11.35 23.39
N ILE A 138 19.86 10.60 22.45
CA ILE A 138 20.54 10.15 21.24
C ILE A 138 20.03 11.01 20.08
N THR A 139 20.87 11.94 19.64
CA THR A 139 20.56 12.82 18.51
C THR A 139 20.70 12.09 17.19
N TRP A 140 20.03 12.59 16.16
CA TRP A 140 20.24 12.16 14.78
C TRP A 140 21.72 12.21 14.37
N SER A 141 22.21 11.14 13.76
CA SER A 141 23.58 11.05 13.24
C SER A 141 23.69 11.64 11.84
N GLN A 142 24.89 11.84 11.32
CA GLN A 142 25.07 12.23 9.92
C GLN A 142 25.09 11.00 9.00
N ALA A 143 24.34 11.06 7.90
CA ALA A 143 24.51 10.13 6.80
C ALA A 143 25.84 10.43 6.07
N GLY A 144 26.91 9.72 6.46
CA GLY A 144 28.18 9.71 5.74
C GLY A 144 29.30 10.55 6.36
N GLY A 145 29.95 10.01 7.41
CA GLY A 145 31.39 10.15 7.70
C GLY A 145 32.04 11.54 7.81
N GLY A 146 31.30 12.65 7.72
CA GLY A 146 31.79 14.00 7.93
C GLY A 146 31.61 14.44 9.38
N VAL A 147 32.45 15.35 9.85
CA VAL A 147 32.32 15.98 11.17
C VAL A 147 31.44 17.23 11.03
N ARG A 148 30.11 17.08 11.05
CA ARG A 148 29.19 18.15 11.46
C ARG A 148 28.14 17.54 12.39
N GLN A 149 28.33 17.75 13.69
CA GLN A 149 27.31 17.36 14.67
C GLN A 149 26.09 18.29 14.50
N ASN A 150 24.88 17.75 14.73
CA ASN A 150 23.59 18.47 14.81
C ASN A 150 22.76 18.63 13.51
N GLU A 151 22.63 17.60 12.67
CA GLU A 151 21.45 17.51 11.80
C GLU A 151 20.25 17.08 12.67
N LYS A 152 19.12 17.75 12.49
CA LYS A 152 17.87 17.51 13.24
C LYS A 152 16.73 17.29 12.25
N GLY A 153 15.65 16.69 12.72
CA GLY A 153 14.44 16.48 11.93
C GLY A 153 14.48 15.23 11.06
N GLY A 154 15.30 14.23 11.38
CA GLY A 154 15.37 13.00 10.60
C GLY A 154 16.45 13.00 9.53
N THR A 155 17.51 12.23 9.76
CA THR A 155 18.60 12.04 8.80
C THR A 155 18.21 10.98 7.77
N VAL A 156 18.35 11.34 6.50
CA VAL A 156 17.95 10.50 5.36
C VAL A 156 19.15 10.12 4.49
N ILE A 157 19.05 9.01 3.77
CA ILE A 157 20.02 8.66 2.73
C ILE A 157 19.60 9.36 1.44
N THR A 158 20.53 10.06 0.80
CA THR A 158 20.30 10.76 -0.48
C THR A 158 21.11 10.10 -1.60
N GLY A 159 20.85 10.51 -2.85
CA GLY A 159 21.51 9.97 -4.03
C GLY A 159 20.60 9.08 -4.88
N SER A 160 21.17 8.51 -5.94
CA SER A 160 20.41 7.76 -6.95
C SER A 160 19.64 6.59 -6.32
N GLY A 161 18.32 6.53 -6.58
CA GLY A 161 17.42 5.50 -6.05
C GLY A 161 17.02 5.67 -4.58
N ASN A 162 17.40 6.77 -3.91
CA ASN A 162 17.06 7.05 -2.51
C ASN A 162 16.17 8.28 -2.32
N GLU A 163 15.61 8.82 -3.41
CA GLU A 163 14.64 9.91 -3.37
C GLU A 163 13.54 9.62 -4.36
N VAL A 164 12.30 9.67 -3.90
CA VAL A 164 11.11 9.59 -4.74
C VAL A 164 10.21 10.76 -4.41
N SER A 165 9.47 11.24 -5.40
CA SER A 165 8.55 12.36 -5.20
C SER A 165 7.24 12.18 -5.94
N GLN A 166 6.17 12.78 -5.40
CA GLN A 166 4.84 12.85 -6.00
C GLN A 166 4.40 14.31 -6.03
N SER A 167 3.92 14.77 -7.18
CA SER A 167 3.33 16.10 -7.33
C SER A 167 1.82 15.99 -7.22
N PHE A 168 1.19 17.02 -6.65
CA PHE A 168 -0.25 17.13 -6.47
C PHE A 168 -0.75 18.38 -7.18
N SER A 169 -1.87 18.27 -7.89
CA SER A 169 -2.54 19.41 -8.53
C SER A 169 -4.06 19.24 -8.51
N TYR A 170 -4.75 20.02 -7.67
CA TYR A 170 -6.22 20.00 -7.53
C TYR A 170 -6.81 18.58 -7.35
N GLU A 171 -6.18 17.77 -6.52
CA GLU A 171 -6.54 16.37 -6.30
C GLU A 171 -6.52 15.98 -4.82
N SER A 172 -6.94 14.75 -4.53
CA SER A 172 -6.85 14.18 -3.18
C SER A 172 -5.39 14.22 -2.68
N PRO A 173 -5.15 14.61 -1.42
CA PRO A 173 -3.83 14.53 -0.81
C PRO A 173 -3.38 13.10 -0.47
N ASP A 174 -4.19 12.08 -0.77
CA ASP A 174 -3.81 10.67 -0.63
C ASP A 174 -2.49 10.37 -1.35
N ILE A 175 -1.56 9.77 -0.62
CA ILE A 175 -0.24 9.44 -1.16
C ILE A 175 -0.29 8.07 -1.82
N ASN A 176 0.25 8.00 -3.03
CA ASN A 176 0.49 6.76 -3.76
C ASN A 176 1.82 6.86 -4.51
N MET A 177 2.90 6.80 -3.75
CA MET A 177 4.24 7.07 -4.25
C MET A 177 4.96 5.78 -4.62
N ASP A 178 5.49 5.65 -5.85
CA ASP A 178 6.26 4.47 -6.30
C ASP A 178 7.67 4.48 -5.67
N VAL A 179 7.81 3.76 -4.56
CA VAL A 179 9.05 3.66 -3.77
C VAL A 179 9.88 2.42 -4.14
N THR A 180 9.66 1.86 -5.34
CA THR A 180 10.31 0.60 -5.78
C THR A 180 11.83 0.67 -5.68
N ASP A 181 12.47 1.76 -6.07
CA ASP A 181 13.93 1.88 -6.05
C ASP A 181 14.50 1.88 -4.63
N ILE A 182 13.83 2.59 -3.70
CA ILE A 182 14.22 2.63 -2.29
C ILE A 182 14.10 1.23 -1.68
N VAL A 183 12.97 0.55 -1.91
CA VAL A 183 12.73 -0.80 -1.37
C VAL A 183 13.69 -1.82 -1.99
N ASN A 184 14.01 -1.70 -3.28
CA ASN A 184 15.02 -2.55 -3.92
C ASN A 184 16.42 -2.34 -3.32
N ASN A 185 16.78 -1.11 -2.95
CA ASN A 185 18.03 -0.85 -2.22
C ASN A 185 18.04 -1.51 -0.83
N TRP A 186 16.89 -1.61 -0.16
CA TRP A 186 16.77 -2.36 1.10
C TRP A 186 16.88 -3.87 0.89
N LEU A 187 16.13 -4.42 -0.07
CA LEU A 187 16.12 -5.85 -0.37
C LEU A 187 17.47 -6.35 -0.91
N GLY A 188 18.19 -5.51 -1.66
CA GLY A 188 19.52 -5.79 -2.18
C GLY A 188 20.65 -5.63 -1.15
N GLY A 189 20.34 -5.12 0.05
CA GLY A 189 21.33 -4.90 1.11
C GLY A 189 22.22 -3.67 0.91
N THR A 190 21.93 -2.80 -0.06
CA THR A 190 22.62 -1.52 -0.26
C THR A 190 22.41 -0.60 0.95
N ASN A 191 21.16 -0.53 1.42
CA ASN A 191 20.75 0.26 2.57
C ASN A 191 20.00 -0.64 3.57
N LYS A 192 20.05 -0.29 4.85
CA LYS A 192 19.18 -0.92 5.85
C LYS A 192 17.78 -0.30 5.79
N ASN A 193 16.75 -1.09 6.07
CA ASN A 193 15.37 -0.61 6.17
C ASN A 193 15.13 -0.05 7.58
N TYR A 194 15.09 1.27 7.70
CA TYR A 194 14.64 2.00 8.90
C TYR A 194 13.36 2.80 8.65
N GLY A 195 12.65 2.50 7.57
CA GLY A 195 11.48 3.24 7.13
C GLY A 195 11.79 4.44 6.24
N PHE A 196 10.76 5.24 6.02
CA PHE A 196 10.73 6.42 5.18
C PHE A 196 10.57 7.68 6.01
N LEU A 197 11.20 8.76 5.54
CA LEU A 197 10.87 10.12 5.92
C LEU A 197 10.15 10.80 4.76
N LEU A 198 8.99 11.39 5.06
CA LEU A 198 8.18 12.17 4.13
C LEU A 198 8.23 13.65 4.49
N ARG A 199 8.43 14.49 3.46
CA ARG A 199 8.47 15.96 3.58
C ARG A 199 8.05 16.64 2.28
N PHE A 200 7.82 17.95 2.32
CA PHE A 200 7.74 18.76 1.09
C PHE A 200 9.07 18.70 0.33
N SER A 201 9.01 18.70 -1.00
CA SER A 201 10.18 18.48 -1.87
C SER A 201 10.97 19.77 -2.12
N GLY A 202 12.29 19.66 -2.04
CA GLY A 202 13.21 20.74 -2.41
C GLY A 202 12.98 22.03 -1.62
N SER A 203 12.92 23.16 -2.33
CA SER A 203 12.71 24.46 -1.69
C SER A 203 11.33 24.61 -1.04
N GLN A 204 10.34 23.79 -1.44
CA GLN A 204 8.99 23.89 -0.90
C GLN A 204 8.93 23.60 0.60
N GLU A 205 9.90 22.86 1.15
CA GLU A 205 9.97 22.58 2.59
C GLU A 205 10.09 23.85 3.43
N THR A 206 10.82 24.86 2.95
CA THR A 206 11.18 26.05 3.73
C THR A 206 10.87 27.38 3.03
N ASP A 207 10.26 27.35 1.84
CA ASP A 207 9.87 28.59 1.15
C ASP A 207 8.71 29.31 1.86
N ASN A 208 8.44 30.54 1.42
CA ASN A 208 7.34 31.34 1.96
C ASN A 208 6.05 31.25 1.13
N THR A 209 5.99 30.38 0.12
CA THR A 209 4.97 30.41 -0.94
C THR A 209 4.11 29.16 -0.97
N THR A 210 4.68 28.00 -0.62
CA THR A 210 3.94 26.76 -0.50
C THR A 210 3.39 26.66 0.91
N PHE A 211 2.07 26.66 1.00
CA PHE A 211 1.30 26.32 2.18
C PHE A 211 0.84 24.87 2.09
N GLY A 212 0.78 24.21 3.24
CA GLY A 212 0.08 22.95 3.37
C GLY A 212 0.05 22.49 4.82
N GLN A 213 -1.12 22.04 5.24
CA GLN A 213 -1.33 21.31 6.48
C GLN A 213 -2.00 19.99 6.12
N LEU A 214 -1.18 18.99 5.82
CA LEU A 214 -1.64 17.65 5.47
C LEU A 214 -1.75 16.80 6.73
N LYS A 215 -2.86 16.09 6.84
CA LYS A 215 -3.11 15.14 7.92
C LYS A 215 -3.33 13.76 7.31
N PHE A 216 -2.59 12.78 7.80
CA PHE A 216 -2.75 11.39 7.40
C PHE A 216 -3.10 10.56 8.61
N PHE A 217 -3.84 9.47 8.41
CA PHE A 217 -4.01 8.50 9.49
C PHE A 217 -2.67 7.87 9.87
N SER A 218 -2.39 7.76 11.18
CA SER A 218 -1.32 6.93 11.74
C SER A 218 -1.77 5.47 11.82
N LYS A 219 -0.83 4.56 12.04
CA LYS A 219 -1.03 3.20 12.56
C LYS A 219 -1.99 3.15 13.76
N GLN A 220 -2.03 4.18 14.60
CA GLN A 220 -2.88 4.23 15.79
C GLN A 220 -4.33 4.65 15.54
N THR A 221 -4.69 4.95 14.28
CA THR A 221 -6.00 5.45 13.84
C THR A 221 -7.22 4.60 14.22
N ASN A 222 -7.07 3.31 14.53
CA ASN A 222 -8.18 2.36 14.71
C ASN A 222 -9.14 2.27 13.50
N THR A 223 -8.71 2.74 12.33
CA THR A 223 -9.39 2.64 11.04
C THR A 223 -8.61 1.74 10.08
N ILE A 224 -9.24 1.40 8.94
CA ILE A 224 -8.60 0.63 7.87
C ILE A 224 -7.60 1.45 7.02
N TYR A 225 -7.46 2.74 7.32
CA TYR A 225 -6.68 3.71 6.55
C TYR A 225 -5.27 3.93 7.13
N SER A 226 -4.80 3.03 8.00
CA SER A 226 -3.41 3.01 8.47
C SER A 226 -2.42 3.04 7.29
N PRO A 227 -1.24 3.68 7.45
CA PRO A 227 -0.20 3.68 6.43
C PRO A 227 0.19 2.25 6.04
N LYS A 228 0.39 2.02 4.74
CA LYS A 228 0.77 0.71 4.20
C LYS A 228 1.75 0.80 3.05
N LEU A 229 2.59 -0.21 2.92
CA LEU A 229 3.42 -0.47 1.76
C LEU A 229 2.70 -1.49 0.88
N GLU A 230 2.23 -1.05 -0.27
CA GLU A 230 1.61 -1.91 -1.27
C GLU A 230 2.67 -2.59 -2.12
N VAL A 231 2.64 -3.93 -2.16
CA VAL A 231 3.47 -4.78 -3.01
C VAL A 231 2.62 -5.33 -4.14
N LYS A 232 3.05 -5.12 -5.38
CA LYS A 232 2.37 -5.59 -6.59
C LYS A 232 3.31 -6.40 -7.44
N TRP A 233 2.85 -7.55 -7.92
CA TRP A 233 3.62 -8.35 -8.89
C TRP A 233 2.68 -9.14 -9.78
N ASP A 234 3.19 -9.56 -10.91
CA ASP A 234 2.47 -10.45 -11.82
C ASP A 234 2.71 -11.90 -11.41
N ASP A 235 1.65 -12.56 -10.93
CA ASP A 235 1.64 -13.98 -10.56
C ASP A 235 0.89 -14.85 -11.59
N HIS A 236 0.48 -14.28 -12.73
CA HIS A 236 -0.33 -15.00 -13.69
C HIS A 236 0.43 -16.16 -14.34
N LYS A 237 -0.30 -17.25 -14.62
CA LYS A 237 0.15 -18.34 -15.48
C LYS A 237 -0.63 -18.30 -16.79
N PRO A 238 0.04 -18.34 -17.95
CA PRO A 238 -0.59 -18.07 -19.23
C PRO A 238 -1.62 -19.13 -19.62
N CYS A 239 -2.69 -18.67 -20.24
CA CYS A 239 -3.82 -19.47 -20.70
C CYS A 239 -3.69 -19.97 -22.12
N THR A 240 -2.65 -20.75 -22.35
CA THR A 240 -2.31 -21.28 -23.67
C THR A 240 -1.79 -22.72 -23.59
N GLY A 241 -1.88 -23.43 -24.72
CA GLY A 241 -1.25 -24.74 -24.91
C GLY A 241 -1.68 -25.80 -23.89
N SER A 242 -0.70 -26.51 -23.32
CA SER A 242 -0.95 -27.59 -22.37
C SER A 242 -1.55 -27.13 -21.04
N ASN A 243 -1.46 -25.83 -20.68
CA ASN A 243 -1.99 -25.33 -19.41
C ASN A 243 -3.52 -25.44 -19.33
N THR A 244 -4.22 -25.35 -20.46
CA THR A 244 -5.69 -25.45 -20.51
C THR A 244 -6.19 -26.89 -20.58
N GLY A 245 -5.29 -27.87 -20.77
CA GLY A 245 -5.64 -29.27 -20.93
C GLY A 245 -6.64 -29.47 -22.08
N SER A 246 -7.80 -30.03 -21.76
CA SER A 246 -8.88 -30.25 -22.73
C SER A 246 -9.93 -29.12 -22.74
N LEU A 247 -9.78 -28.06 -21.94
CA LEU A 247 -10.76 -26.97 -21.87
C LEU A 247 -10.90 -26.25 -23.21
N LEU A 248 -12.13 -25.86 -23.53
CA LEU A 248 -12.44 -25.12 -24.76
C LEU A 248 -12.36 -23.62 -24.54
N GLN A 249 -11.69 -22.92 -25.45
CA GLN A 249 -11.62 -21.47 -25.40
C GLN A 249 -13.02 -20.86 -25.50
N MET A 250 -13.33 -19.92 -24.60
CA MET A 250 -14.53 -19.12 -24.70
C MET A 250 -14.48 -18.28 -25.99
N THR A 251 -15.38 -18.57 -26.92
CA THR A 251 -15.56 -17.80 -28.15
C THR A 251 -16.31 -16.51 -27.84
N SER A 252 -15.61 -15.39 -27.96
CA SER A 252 -16.07 -14.05 -27.61
C SER A 252 -16.88 -13.38 -28.73
N SER A 253 -17.64 -14.12 -29.54
CA SER A 253 -18.29 -13.62 -30.76
C SER A 253 -19.75 -13.20 -30.56
N GLY A 254 -20.27 -13.18 -29.33
CA GLY A 254 -21.68 -12.84 -29.04
C GLY A 254 -22.71 -13.90 -29.48
N GLU A 255 -22.31 -14.92 -30.26
CA GLU A 255 -23.19 -16.01 -30.71
C GLU A 255 -23.43 -17.08 -29.64
N VAL A 256 -22.57 -17.15 -28.62
CA VAL A 256 -22.65 -18.12 -27.53
C VAL A 256 -22.58 -17.38 -26.21
N ASP A 257 -23.70 -17.37 -25.48
CA ASP A 257 -23.76 -16.82 -24.13
C ASP A 257 -22.98 -17.72 -23.16
N TYR A 258 -22.07 -17.10 -22.40
CA TYR A 258 -21.38 -17.74 -21.28
C TYR A 258 -21.88 -17.15 -19.97
N THR A 259 -22.05 -18.00 -18.97
CA THR A 259 -22.25 -17.63 -17.57
C THR A 259 -20.99 -17.98 -16.81
N LEU A 260 -20.52 -17.04 -15.98
CA LEU A 260 -19.37 -17.23 -15.11
C LEU A 260 -19.86 -17.62 -13.72
N TYR A 261 -19.17 -18.53 -13.06
CA TYR A 261 -19.41 -18.83 -11.66
C TYR A 261 -18.13 -19.22 -10.93
N MET A 262 -18.10 -19.01 -9.63
CA MET A 262 -17.00 -19.45 -8.80
C MET A 262 -17.19 -20.88 -8.31
N LYS A 263 -16.16 -21.73 -8.47
CA LYS A 263 -16.16 -23.09 -7.92
C LYS A 263 -15.37 -23.15 -6.63
N GLY A 264 -16.00 -23.63 -5.55
CA GLY A 264 -15.34 -23.85 -4.27
C GLY A 264 -15.06 -22.56 -3.50
N LEU A 265 -15.80 -21.48 -3.79
CA LEU A 265 -15.85 -20.31 -2.92
C LEU A 265 -16.41 -20.74 -1.56
N LYS A 266 -15.67 -20.45 -0.50
CA LYS A 266 -16.09 -20.65 0.88
C LYS A 266 -16.62 -19.34 1.42
N GLU A 267 -17.55 -19.45 2.37
CA GLU A 267 -18.07 -18.30 3.11
C GLU A 267 -16.97 -17.58 3.92
N SER A 268 -15.92 -18.30 4.32
CA SER A 268 -14.80 -17.72 5.07
C SER A 268 -13.46 -18.40 4.81
N TYR A 269 -12.40 -17.61 4.97
CA TYR A 269 -11.00 -18.01 4.87
C TYR A 269 -10.22 -17.45 6.06
N LYS A 270 -9.12 -18.12 6.45
CA LYS A 270 -8.24 -17.63 7.51
C LYS A 270 -7.30 -16.57 6.95
N GLU A 271 -6.88 -15.63 7.79
CA GLU A 271 -5.95 -14.55 7.42
C GLU A 271 -4.65 -15.06 6.80
N ASN A 272 -4.08 -16.15 7.33
CA ASN A 272 -2.82 -16.71 6.81
C ASN A 272 -2.98 -17.62 5.58
N ASP A 273 -4.20 -17.76 5.03
CA ASP A 273 -4.43 -18.62 3.88
C ASP A 273 -3.99 -17.96 2.56
N LYS A 274 -3.43 -18.76 1.65
CA LYS A 274 -3.18 -18.39 0.25
C LYS A 274 -4.19 -19.13 -0.63
N ILE A 275 -5.22 -18.42 -1.08
CA ILE A 275 -6.40 -19.04 -1.70
C ILE A 275 -6.33 -18.97 -3.22
N LYS A 276 -6.59 -20.11 -3.87
CA LYS A 276 -6.82 -20.20 -5.31
C LYS A 276 -8.31 -20.10 -5.59
N PHE A 277 -8.77 -18.94 -6.02
CA PHE A 277 -10.16 -18.71 -6.42
C PHE A 277 -10.37 -19.17 -7.86
N ARG A 278 -11.33 -20.05 -8.08
CA ARG A 278 -11.60 -20.65 -9.40
C ARG A 278 -12.80 -20.01 -10.07
N VAL A 279 -12.61 -19.53 -11.30
CA VAL A 279 -13.65 -18.95 -12.14
C VAL A 279 -13.92 -19.89 -13.31
N MET A 280 -15.17 -20.34 -13.45
CA MET A 280 -15.59 -21.29 -14.47
C MET A 280 -16.56 -20.62 -15.44
N PRO A 281 -16.15 -20.37 -16.69
CA PRO A 281 -17.10 -20.05 -17.75
C PRO A 281 -17.83 -21.32 -18.19
N ARG A 282 -19.15 -21.22 -18.33
CA ARG A 282 -20.01 -22.29 -18.85
C ARG A 282 -20.97 -21.71 -19.87
N LYS A 283 -21.18 -22.40 -20.99
CA LYS A 283 -22.21 -22.04 -21.96
C LYS A 283 -23.59 -22.03 -21.29
N ARG A 284 -24.32 -20.92 -21.40
CA ARG A 284 -25.67 -20.75 -20.86
C ARG A 284 -26.65 -21.73 -21.51
N TYR A 285 -26.53 -21.90 -22.82
CA TYR A 285 -27.33 -22.83 -23.61
C TYR A 285 -26.45 -23.97 -24.13
N ILE A 286 -26.84 -25.20 -23.82
CA ILE A 286 -26.20 -26.41 -24.35
C ILE A 286 -27.14 -26.98 -25.40
N GLN A 287 -26.69 -27.06 -26.66
CA GLN A 287 -27.41 -27.82 -27.68
C GLN A 287 -27.42 -29.29 -27.27
N LYS A 288 -28.61 -29.86 -27.05
CA LYS A 288 -28.77 -31.30 -26.81
C LYS A 288 -28.54 -32.03 -28.12
N THR A 289 -27.45 -32.78 -28.22
CA THR A 289 -27.20 -33.71 -29.32
C THR A 289 -27.54 -35.13 -28.85
N PHE A 290 -28.23 -35.88 -29.71
CA PHE A 290 -28.48 -37.31 -29.45
C PHE A 290 -27.29 -38.11 -29.96
N SER A 291 -26.54 -38.72 -29.05
CA SER A 291 -25.39 -39.58 -29.37
C SER A 291 -25.47 -40.86 -28.53
N THR A 292 -25.07 -41.99 -29.12
CA THR A 292 -24.97 -43.29 -28.45
C THR A 292 -23.67 -43.45 -27.64
N SER A 293 -22.79 -42.45 -27.64
CA SER A 293 -21.54 -42.41 -26.88
C SER A 293 -21.65 -41.49 -25.67
N ALA A 294 -20.93 -41.79 -24.58
CA ALA A 294 -20.87 -40.93 -23.41
C ALA A 294 -20.28 -39.55 -23.79
N GLN A 295 -21.12 -38.51 -23.74
CA GLN A 295 -20.70 -37.13 -23.97
C GLN A 295 -20.04 -36.60 -22.69
N THR A 296 -18.74 -36.34 -22.73
CA THR A 296 -18.06 -35.59 -21.66
C THR A 296 -18.33 -34.10 -21.86
N VAL A 297 -18.92 -33.43 -20.87
CA VAL A 297 -19.07 -31.97 -20.89
C VAL A 297 -17.69 -31.34 -20.66
N THR A 298 -17.02 -30.99 -21.75
CA THR A 298 -15.76 -30.27 -21.69
C THR A 298 -16.01 -28.85 -21.21
N GLY A 299 -15.30 -28.44 -20.14
CA GLY A 299 -15.37 -27.08 -19.60
C GLY A 299 -14.81 -26.04 -20.56
N SER A 300 -15.06 -24.77 -20.25
CA SER A 300 -14.49 -23.64 -21.02
C SER A 300 -13.47 -22.86 -20.20
N TYR A 301 -12.66 -22.04 -20.87
CA TYR A 301 -11.75 -21.10 -20.23
C TYR A 301 -11.77 -19.72 -20.91
N ILE A 302 -11.54 -18.68 -20.11
CA ILE A 302 -11.35 -17.29 -20.54
C ILE A 302 -9.97 -17.19 -21.20
N PRO A 303 -9.87 -16.65 -22.43
CA PRO A 303 -8.61 -16.47 -23.14
C PRO A 303 -7.57 -15.66 -22.37
N GLU A 304 -6.29 -15.89 -22.70
CA GLU A 304 -5.17 -15.09 -22.20
C GLU A 304 -5.38 -13.59 -22.45
N GLY A 305 -5.07 -12.75 -21.46
CA GLY A 305 -5.26 -11.30 -21.52
C GLY A 305 -6.71 -10.79 -21.47
N SER A 306 -7.71 -11.67 -21.50
CA SER A 306 -9.13 -11.26 -21.48
C SER A 306 -9.70 -11.14 -20.07
N GLY A 307 -9.22 -11.89 -19.09
CA GLY A 307 -9.81 -11.95 -17.75
C GLY A 307 -9.02 -11.18 -16.70
N SER A 308 -9.71 -10.37 -15.89
CA SER A 308 -9.15 -9.70 -14.72
C SER A 308 -10.11 -9.71 -13.53
N TYR A 309 -9.59 -9.61 -12.30
CA TYR A 309 -10.38 -9.59 -11.07
C TYR A 309 -10.19 -8.29 -10.28
N SER A 310 -11.16 -7.98 -9.43
CA SER A 310 -11.15 -6.88 -8.46
C SER A 310 -11.78 -7.38 -7.17
N ILE A 311 -11.35 -6.86 -6.03
CA ILE A 311 -11.89 -7.21 -4.71
C ILE A 311 -12.30 -5.94 -3.99
N VAL A 312 -13.56 -5.89 -3.58
CA VAL A 312 -14.23 -4.74 -2.97
C VAL A 312 -14.57 -5.07 -1.53
N ASP A 313 -14.29 -4.15 -0.62
CA ASP A 313 -14.72 -4.24 0.77
C ASP A 313 -16.22 -3.94 0.84
N LEU A 314 -17.02 -4.86 1.37
CA LEU A 314 -18.48 -4.71 1.40
C LEU A 314 -18.97 -3.65 2.38
N ALA A 315 -18.21 -3.37 3.44
CA ALA A 315 -18.63 -2.43 4.48
C ALA A 315 -18.36 -0.98 4.08
N THR A 316 -17.28 -0.69 3.34
CA THR A 316 -17.00 0.67 2.84
C THR A 316 -17.39 0.88 1.37
N GLY A 317 -17.54 -0.21 0.60
CA GLY A 317 -17.71 -0.14 -0.86
C GLY A 317 -16.42 0.19 -1.61
N GLU A 318 -15.30 0.33 -0.91
CA GLU A 318 -14.01 0.69 -1.50
C GLU A 318 -13.35 -0.51 -2.18
N THR A 319 -12.71 -0.24 -3.31
CA THR A 319 -11.95 -1.26 -4.04
C THR A 319 -10.61 -1.49 -3.35
N THR A 320 -10.49 -2.61 -2.65
CA THR A 320 -9.26 -3.00 -1.95
C THR A 320 -8.20 -3.49 -2.94
N VAL A 321 -8.60 -4.32 -3.91
CA VAL A 321 -7.72 -4.78 -5.00
C VAL A 321 -8.32 -4.29 -6.31
N PRO A 322 -7.75 -3.25 -6.95
CA PRO A 322 -8.31 -2.68 -8.17
C PRO A 322 -7.93 -3.50 -9.39
N PHE A 323 -8.73 -3.38 -10.46
CA PHE A 323 -8.32 -3.88 -11.77
C PHE A 323 -7.02 -3.21 -12.22
N SER A 324 -5.97 -4.01 -12.36
CA SER A 324 -4.64 -3.57 -12.73
C SER A 324 -3.93 -4.62 -13.61
N PRO A 325 -2.78 -4.29 -14.21
CA PRO A 325 -1.92 -5.29 -14.88
C PRO A 325 -1.53 -6.48 -13.99
N TYR A 326 -1.66 -6.34 -12.67
CA TYR A 326 -1.35 -7.38 -11.68
C TYR A 326 -2.57 -8.20 -11.27
N THR A 327 -3.73 -8.02 -11.90
CA THR A 327 -4.97 -8.75 -11.54
C THR A 327 -5.48 -9.65 -12.67
N SER A 328 -4.58 -10.05 -13.57
CA SER A 328 -4.89 -10.98 -14.65
C SER A 328 -5.24 -12.37 -14.12
N MET A 329 -6.15 -13.06 -14.80
CA MET A 329 -6.50 -14.44 -14.46
C MET A 329 -5.51 -15.43 -15.06
N SER A 330 -5.11 -16.41 -14.26
CA SER A 330 -4.41 -17.61 -14.72
C SER A 330 -5.40 -18.68 -15.20
N CYS A 331 -4.87 -19.79 -15.72
CA CYS A 331 -5.65 -21.04 -15.81
C CYS A 331 -4.78 -22.29 -15.67
N ASP A 332 -5.48 -23.38 -15.36
CA ASP A 332 -4.98 -24.74 -15.36
C ASP A 332 -5.98 -25.64 -16.12
N SER A 333 -5.72 -26.95 -16.15
CA SER A 333 -6.55 -27.94 -16.83
C SER A 333 -7.97 -28.07 -16.25
N THR A 334 -8.28 -27.36 -15.16
CA THR A 334 -9.59 -27.37 -14.50
C THR A 334 -10.39 -26.11 -14.79
N SER A 335 -9.80 -24.92 -14.67
CA SER A 335 -10.50 -23.65 -14.89
C SER A 335 -9.54 -22.46 -14.96
N ASN A 336 -10.08 -21.27 -15.24
CA ASN A 336 -9.40 -20.05 -14.84
C ASN A 336 -9.34 -19.94 -13.32
N TYR A 337 -8.31 -19.26 -12.83
CA TYR A 337 -8.16 -18.97 -11.41
C TYR A 337 -7.31 -17.72 -11.21
N PHE A 338 -7.36 -17.18 -10.00
CA PHE A 338 -6.34 -16.27 -9.50
C PHE A 338 -6.00 -16.68 -8.07
N ILE A 339 -4.81 -16.30 -7.61
CA ILE A 339 -4.39 -16.50 -6.24
C ILE A 339 -4.55 -15.18 -5.52
N GLN A 340 -4.98 -15.22 -4.26
CA GLN A 340 -4.99 -14.07 -3.38
C GLN A 340 -4.54 -14.51 -1.99
N TRP A 341 -3.64 -13.72 -1.39
CA TRP A 341 -3.21 -13.93 -0.02
C TRP A 341 -4.20 -13.20 0.90
N MET A 342 -4.70 -13.90 1.93
CA MET A 342 -5.79 -13.38 2.76
C MET A 342 -5.32 -12.32 3.77
N ASN A 343 -4.04 -12.30 4.11
CA ASN A 343 -3.40 -11.29 4.95
C ASN A 343 -3.27 -9.92 4.25
N THR A 344 -3.63 -9.82 2.97
CA THR A 344 -3.87 -8.51 2.32
C THR A 344 -5.08 -7.79 2.93
N PHE A 345 -6.03 -8.53 3.48
CA PHE A 345 -7.33 -8.02 3.92
C PHE A 345 -7.39 -7.86 5.43
N GLN A 346 -8.22 -6.92 5.87
CA GLN A 346 -8.49 -6.73 7.28
C GLN A 346 -9.34 -7.89 7.82
N PRO A 347 -8.98 -8.48 8.96
CA PRO A 347 -9.73 -9.59 9.54
C PRO A 347 -11.12 -9.13 10.00
N ASN A 348 -12.04 -10.08 10.11
CA ASN A 348 -13.44 -9.89 10.51
C ASN A 348 -14.24 -8.97 9.59
N ARG A 349 -13.89 -8.93 8.30
CA ARG A 349 -14.61 -8.19 7.26
C ARG A 349 -15.03 -9.09 6.10
N ALA A 350 -16.04 -8.62 5.39
CA ALA A 350 -16.59 -9.28 4.22
C ALA A 350 -16.14 -8.55 2.95
N TYR A 351 -15.77 -9.33 1.94
CA TYR A 351 -15.26 -8.86 0.67
C TYR A 351 -16.04 -9.48 -0.47
N LYS A 352 -16.14 -8.75 -1.57
CA LYS A 352 -16.79 -9.20 -2.80
C LYS A 352 -15.82 -9.22 -3.95
N ILE A 353 -15.88 -10.27 -4.75
CA ILE A 353 -15.06 -10.46 -5.93
C ILE A 353 -15.86 -10.04 -7.17
N VAL A 354 -15.28 -9.14 -7.95
CA VAL A 354 -15.82 -8.65 -9.22
C VAL A 354 -14.87 -9.04 -10.34
N TYR A 355 -15.40 -9.42 -11.51
CA TYR A 355 -14.59 -9.78 -12.67
C TYR A 355 -14.83 -8.85 -13.84
N ARG A 356 -13.80 -8.65 -14.64
CA ARG A 356 -13.89 -7.95 -15.91
C ARG A 356 -13.35 -8.83 -17.02
N ILE A 357 -14.17 -9.04 -18.04
CA ILE A 357 -13.84 -9.84 -19.22
C ILE A 357 -13.83 -8.95 -20.46
N LYS A 358 -12.71 -8.96 -21.17
CA LYS A 358 -12.53 -8.28 -22.45
C LYS A 358 -12.76 -9.27 -23.60
N TYR A 359 -13.73 -8.96 -24.44
CA TYR A 359 -14.09 -9.73 -25.63
C TYR A 359 -13.26 -9.25 -26.84
N ARG A 360 -13.11 -10.11 -27.86
CA ARG A 360 -12.30 -9.78 -29.06
C ARG A 360 -12.88 -8.64 -29.90
N ASP A 361 -14.17 -8.38 -29.78
CA ASP A 361 -14.85 -7.27 -30.43
C ASP A 361 -14.62 -5.92 -29.73
N GLY A 362 -13.83 -5.91 -28.65
CA GLY A 362 -13.51 -4.73 -27.87
C GLY A 362 -14.52 -4.43 -26.76
N GLN A 363 -15.58 -5.22 -26.61
CA GLN A 363 -16.51 -5.06 -25.49
C GLN A 363 -15.86 -5.51 -24.18
N GLU A 364 -16.10 -4.75 -23.11
CA GLU A 364 -15.72 -5.12 -21.76
C GLU A 364 -16.99 -5.31 -20.92
N ILE A 365 -17.15 -6.48 -20.31
CA ILE A 365 -18.27 -6.78 -19.43
C ILE A 365 -17.74 -6.94 -18.01
N LEU A 366 -18.38 -6.22 -17.08
CA LEU A 366 -18.17 -6.35 -15.65
C LEU A 366 -19.19 -7.36 -15.10
N TYR A 367 -18.71 -8.34 -14.35
CA TYR A 367 -19.52 -9.35 -13.68
C TYR A 367 -19.44 -9.13 -12.16
N ASP A 368 -20.59 -8.78 -11.58
CA ASP A 368 -20.80 -8.57 -10.15
C ASP A 368 -21.98 -9.45 -9.69
N ASP A 369 -21.73 -10.75 -9.64
CA ASP A 369 -22.77 -11.76 -9.36
C ASP A 369 -22.87 -12.10 -7.85
N GLY A 370 -22.40 -11.21 -6.97
CA GLY A 370 -22.50 -11.40 -5.52
C GLY A 370 -21.58 -12.49 -4.95
N PHE A 371 -20.37 -12.65 -5.50
CA PHE A 371 -19.38 -13.60 -4.97
C PHE A 371 -18.66 -13.02 -3.75
N GLU A 372 -19.13 -13.40 -2.56
CA GLU A 372 -18.68 -12.83 -1.29
C GLU A 372 -17.93 -13.85 -0.42
N PHE A 373 -16.97 -13.37 0.37
CA PHE A 373 -16.26 -14.16 1.38
C PHE A 373 -15.86 -13.31 2.59
N ASN A 374 -15.72 -13.95 3.74
CA ASN A 374 -15.24 -13.33 4.97
C ASN A 374 -13.79 -13.69 5.26
N VAL A 375 -13.03 -12.77 5.85
CA VAL A 375 -11.69 -13.04 6.38
C VAL A 375 -11.79 -13.21 7.89
N ARG A 376 -11.28 -14.32 8.41
CA ARG A 376 -11.28 -14.64 9.85
C ARG A 376 -9.86 -14.61 10.41
N SER A 377 -9.70 -14.02 11.58
CA SER A 377 -8.48 -14.07 12.39
C SER A 377 -8.12 -15.50 12.78
#